data_AF-A0A9E5TQ09-F1
#
_entry.id   AF-A0A9E5TQ09-F1
#
_cell.length_a   1.000
_cell.length_b   1.000
_cell.length_c   1.000
_cell.angle_alpha   90.00
_cell.angle_beta   90.00
_cell.angle_gamma   90.00
#
_symmetry.space_group_name_H-M   'P 1'
#
loop_
_entity.id
_entity.type
_entity.pdbx_description
1 polymer ?
#
loop_
_entity_poly.entity_id
_entity_poly.type
_entity_poly.pdbx_seq_one_letter_code
_entity_poly.pdbx_strand_id
1 'polypeptide(L)'
;VARIAGSELPDEELVFAAHLDHPKESANDNASGSAAQLDMARALNALIDGGRLPRPKRSLRFLWVPEWHGTMAYIEEHPEMVGPALGGTYLAHINLDMVGEHLELLHSRMNITSTPWSTPSALNDVVENMAQMTARLNVRSPRGSLSMMNFQLTPYGGGSDHMMFIDRDIPGMMIGHSDYTHHTSEDTPDKVDPVELERSEIVALASLVYLSDLSEAEAVDLAYLVGANAAGRLGAAVRRARRQMIAALEGGADVAWFEARNTVVQAAAKEREAVSSILHFNAAEPVRAAVRTIQEQIDVREGALIAALDREAITLGGASATRGEEIDERIPVRLTRGPLDFALPASEFSEADAAWYSSREFTLSGNARFELVNFIDGTRSVTAIRDAISAEFRPVPTAVVARYLDDLVRVGVADWK
;
A
#
# COMPACT_ATOMS: atom_id res chain seq x y z
N VAL A 1 -4.28 6.29 22.65
CA VAL A 1 -4.48 4.87 22.25
C VAL A 1 -5.76 4.36 22.87
N ALA A 2 -6.62 3.72 22.08
CA ALA A 2 -7.73 2.89 22.56
C ALA A 2 -7.64 1.48 21.94
N ARG A 3 -8.21 0.49 22.63
CA ARG A 3 -8.19 -0.91 22.19
C ARG A 3 -9.51 -1.59 22.55
N ILE A 4 -10.13 -2.23 21.56
CA ILE A 4 -11.22 -3.18 21.77
C ILE A 4 -10.58 -4.57 21.70
N ALA A 5 -10.41 -5.21 22.85
CA ALA A 5 -9.78 -6.53 22.93
C ALA A 5 -10.63 -7.60 22.24
N GLY A 6 -9.97 -8.43 21.45
CA GLY A 6 -10.54 -9.60 20.78
C GLY A 6 -11.01 -10.67 21.77
N SER A 7 -12.00 -11.46 21.36
CA SER A 7 -12.60 -12.53 22.18
C SER A 7 -11.82 -13.85 22.17
N GLU A 8 -11.08 -14.15 21.10
CA GLU A 8 -10.39 -15.43 20.90
C GLU A 8 -8.89 -15.26 20.67
N LEU A 9 -8.50 -14.28 19.87
CA LEU A 9 -7.12 -13.99 19.46
C LEU A 9 -6.76 -12.54 19.83
N PRO A 10 -6.72 -12.18 21.13
CA PRO A 10 -6.53 -10.80 21.54
C PRO A 10 -5.16 -10.24 21.15
N ASP A 11 -4.14 -11.08 20.97
CA ASP A 11 -2.78 -10.65 20.61
C ASP A 11 -2.59 -10.42 19.11
N GLU A 12 -3.55 -10.83 18.28
CA GLU A 12 -3.63 -10.46 16.86
C GLU A 12 -4.40 -9.15 16.72
N GLU A 13 -3.80 -8.16 16.06
CA GLU A 13 -4.32 -6.79 16.04
C GLU A 13 -4.47 -6.24 14.63
N LEU A 14 -5.57 -5.50 14.40
CA LEU A 14 -5.75 -4.64 13.25
C LEU A 14 -5.84 -3.19 13.74
N VAL A 15 -5.13 -2.30 13.06
CA VAL A 15 -4.83 -0.96 13.59
C VAL A 15 -5.45 0.12 12.72
N PHE A 16 -6.09 1.08 13.37
CA PHE A 16 -6.41 2.38 12.81
C PHE A 16 -5.45 3.42 13.37
N ALA A 17 -4.99 4.34 12.54
CA ALA A 17 -4.30 5.54 12.99
C ALA A 17 -4.95 6.78 12.38
N ALA A 18 -4.91 7.86 13.15
CA ALA A 18 -5.24 9.21 12.71
C ALA A 18 -4.38 10.18 13.51
N HIS A 19 -3.81 11.19 12.85
CA HIS A 19 -2.93 12.12 13.55
C HIS A 19 -3.69 13.24 14.27
N LEU A 20 -3.06 13.81 15.31
CA LEU A 20 -3.64 14.79 16.25
C LEU A 20 -3.02 16.18 16.18
N ASP A 21 -1.85 16.33 15.58
CA ASP A 21 -1.16 17.61 15.42
C ASP A 21 -1.33 18.20 14.02
N HIS A 22 -1.44 19.53 13.97
CA HIS A 22 -1.29 20.29 12.74
C HIS A 22 -0.69 21.66 13.12
N PRO A 23 0.15 22.30 12.28
CA PRO A 23 0.83 23.55 12.64
C PRO A 23 -0.11 24.72 13.00
N LYS A 24 -1.37 24.66 12.55
CA LYS A 24 -2.43 25.63 12.84
C LYS A 24 -3.77 24.91 13.00
N GLU A 25 -4.81 25.58 13.49
CA GLU A 25 -6.16 25.01 13.52
C GLU A 25 -6.59 24.59 12.11
N SER A 26 -7.16 23.39 12.02
CA SER A 26 -7.57 22.77 10.77
C SER A 26 -8.70 21.78 11.03
N ALA A 27 -9.65 21.67 10.12
CA ALA A 27 -10.86 20.88 10.31
C ALA A 27 -10.75 19.48 9.71
N ASN A 28 -10.05 19.35 8.58
CA ASN A 28 -9.90 18.11 7.88
C ASN A 28 -8.51 17.50 8.10
N ASP A 29 -7.44 18.22 7.80
CA ASP A 29 -6.07 17.85 8.15
C ASP A 29 -5.74 18.44 9.53
N ASN A 30 -6.23 17.88 10.62
CA ASN A 30 -6.37 16.43 10.83
C ASN A 30 -7.62 16.01 11.60
N ALA A 31 -8.42 17.00 12.03
CA ALA A 31 -9.47 16.77 12.99
C ALA A 31 -10.55 15.82 12.45
N SER A 32 -10.72 15.73 11.12
CA SER A 32 -11.67 14.81 10.49
C SER A 32 -11.33 13.34 10.75
N GLY A 33 -10.09 12.92 10.50
CA GLY A 33 -9.61 11.56 10.75
C GLY A 33 -9.67 11.19 12.22
N SER A 34 -9.19 12.10 13.07
CA SER A 34 -9.22 11.94 14.52
C SER A 34 -10.65 11.81 15.08
N ALA A 35 -11.60 12.60 14.56
CA ALA A 35 -13.01 12.54 14.94
C ALA A 35 -13.70 11.27 14.42
N ALA A 36 -13.46 10.90 13.15
CA ALA A 36 -13.97 9.66 12.57
C ALA A 36 -13.51 8.44 13.36
N GLN A 37 -12.23 8.41 13.74
CA GLN A 37 -11.68 7.32 14.55
C GLN A 37 -12.34 7.21 15.93
N LEU A 38 -12.67 8.35 16.55
CA LEU A 38 -13.38 8.37 17.83
C LEU A 38 -14.80 7.83 17.67
N ASP A 39 -15.50 8.22 16.60
CA ASP A 39 -16.86 7.75 16.38
C ASP A 39 -16.91 6.27 16.03
N MET A 40 -16.00 5.77 15.20
CA MET A 40 -15.84 4.34 14.93
C MET A 40 -15.68 3.53 16.22
N ALA A 41 -14.76 3.94 17.10
CA ALA A 41 -14.50 3.23 18.36
C ALA A 41 -15.74 3.24 19.28
N ARG A 42 -16.40 4.40 19.39
CA ARG A 42 -17.61 4.57 20.20
C ARG A 42 -18.79 3.77 19.65
N ALA A 43 -19.02 3.82 18.33
CA ALA A 43 -20.10 3.14 17.65
C ALA A 43 -19.94 1.62 17.73
N LEU A 44 -18.74 1.10 17.45
CA LEU A 44 -18.46 -0.33 17.55
C LEU A 44 -18.67 -0.82 18.99
N ASN A 45 -18.14 -0.12 19.99
CA ASN A 45 -18.32 -0.52 21.38
C ASN A 45 -19.80 -0.54 21.79
N ALA A 46 -20.58 0.47 21.38
CA ALA A 46 -22.02 0.50 21.63
C ALA A 46 -22.79 -0.64 20.94
N LEU A 47 -22.39 -1.04 19.72
CA LEU A 47 -22.99 -2.16 19.01
C LEU A 47 -22.67 -3.50 19.68
N ILE A 48 -21.47 -3.66 20.22
CA ILE A 48 -21.04 -4.84 20.99
C ILE A 48 -21.80 -4.91 22.32
N ASP A 49 -21.77 -3.84 23.12
CA ASP A 49 -22.41 -3.80 24.44
C ASP A 49 -23.93 -3.96 24.35
N GLY A 50 -24.53 -3.47 23.26
CA GLY A 50 -25.95 -3.65 22.95
C GLY A 50 -26.31 -5.00 22.33
N GLY A 51 -25.35 -5.91 22.10
CA GLY A 51 -25.57 -7.24 21.53
C GLY A 51 -25.99 -7.24 20.06
N ARG A 52 -25.78 -6.13 19.33
CA ARG A 52 -26.11 -5.99 17.90
C ARG A 52 -25.01 -6.54 17.00
N LEU A 53 -23.76 -6.54 17.48
CA LEU A 53 -22.63 -7.20 16.85
C LEU A 53 -21.92 -8.08 17.90
N PRO A 54 -21.38 -9.25 17.50
CA PRO A 54 -20.50 -10.00 18.38
C PRO A 54 -19.20 -9.22 18.62
N ARG A 55 -18.53 -9.53 19.74
CA ARG A 55 -17.16 -9.05 19.96
C ARG A 55 -16.24 -9.72 18.92
N PRO A 56 -15.44 -8.95 18.16
CA PRO A 56 -14.50 -9.51 17.20
C PRO A 56 -13.54 -10.52 17.81
N LYS A 57 -13.09 -11.52 17.04
CA LYS A 57 -12.11 -12.50 17.51
C LYS A 57 -10.75 -11.88 17.80
N ARG A 58 -10.31 -10.97 16.93
CA ARG A 58 -9.06 -10.22 17.03
C ARG A 58 -9.24 -8.85 17.63
N SER A 59 -8.17 -8.26 18.15
CA SER A 59 -8.22 -6.93 18.71
C SER A 59 -8.24 -5.85 17.63
N LEU A 60 -8.96 -4.77 17.90
CA LEU A 60 -8.93 -3.54 17.11
C LEU A 60 -8.28 -2.43 17.94
N ARG A 61 -7.25 -1.80 17.37
CA ARG A 61 -6.50 -0.71 18.01
C ARG A 61 -6.75 0.60 17.28
N PHE A 62 -6.91 1.67 18.05
CA PHE A 62 -7.12 3.02 17.57
C PHE A 62 -6.00 3.91 18.10
N LEU A 63 -5.15 4.40 17.20
CA LEU A 63 -3.98 5.22 17.50
C LEU A 63 -4.26 6.68 17.13
N TRP A 64 -4.08 7.54 18.12
CA TRP A 64 -4.05 8.98 17.93
C TRP A 64 -2.63 9.43 18.25
N VAL A 65 -1.96 9.98 17.27
CA VAL A 65 -0.50 10.14 17.24
C VAL A 65 -0.14 11.51 16.69
N PRO A 66 1.02 12.08 17.06
CA PRO A 66 1.62 13.11 16.24
C PRO A 66 2.08 12.51 14.90
N GLU A 67 1.73 13.14 13.78
CA GLU A 67 2.02 12.66 12.43
C GLU A 67 3.52 12.39 12.28
N TRP A 68 3.86 11.24 11.68
CA TRP A 68 5.23 10.77 11.47
C TRP A 68 5.98 10.46 12.76
N HIS A 69 6.47 11.49 13.43
CA HIS A 69 7.39 11.38 14.55
C HIS A 69 6.74 10.72 15.77
N GLY A 70 5.46 10.99 15.99
CA GLY A 70 4.69 10.35 17.05
C GLY A 70 4.47 8.87 16.78
N THR A 71 4.13 8.51 15.54
CA THR A 71 3.98 7.11 15.11
C THR A 71 5.31 6.35 15.17
N MET A 72 6.41 6.96 14.73
CA MET A 72 7.75 6.38 14.84
C MET A 72 8.13 6.14 16.31
N ALA A 73 7.96 7.14 17.17
CA ALA A 73 8.24 7.00 18.60
C ALA A 73 7.37 5.93 19.24
N TYR A 74 6.10 5.85 18.85
CA TYR A 74 5.18 4.83 19.34
C TYR A 74 5.63 3.42 18.93
N ILE A 75 5.97 3.20 17.65
CA ILE A 75 6.45 1.90 17.16
C ILE A 75 7.79 1.50 17.81
N GLU A 76 8.69 2.44 18.07
CA GLU A 76 9.95 2.15 18.74
C GLU A 76 9.75 1.70 20.20
N GLU A 77 8.80 2.30 20.92
CA GLU A 77 8.41 1.88 22.28
C GLU A 77 7.56 0.59 22.29
N HIS A 78 7.07 0.16 21.13
CA HIS A 78 6.24 -1.03 20.94
C HIS A 78 6.88 -1.98 19.90
N PRO A 79 8.05 -2.59 20.21
CA PRO A 79 8.80 -3.41 19.26
C PRO A 79 8.03 -4.67 18.80
N GLU A 80 6.98 -5.07 19.52
CA GLU A 80 6.04 -6.11 19.13
C GLU A 80 5.18 -5.74 17.90
N MET A 81 5.10 -4.45 17.54
CA MET A 81 4.42 -3.95 16.33
C MET A 81 5.18 -4.35 15.08
N VAL A 82 4.95 -5.60 14.70
CA VAL A 82 5.59 -6.30 13.60
C VAL A 82 4.49 -6.98 12.79
N GLY A 83 4.59 -6.90 11.48
CA GLY A 83 3.65 -7.51 10.57
C GLY A 83 3.90 -8.99 10.30
N PRO A 84 2.98 -9.64 9.58
CA PRO A 84 2.95 -11.10 9.51
C PRO A 84 4.12 -11.71 8.74
N ALA A 85 4.69 -11.00 7.76
CA ALA A 85 5.83 -11.48 6.98
C ALA A 85 7.10 -11.67 7.83
N LEU A 86 7.21 -10.91 8.93
CA LEU A 86 8.28 -11.02 9.93
C LEU A 86 7.86 -11.88 11.13
N GLY A 87 6.72 -12.58 11.06
CA GLY A 87 6.20 -13.42 12.13
C GLY A 87 5.50 -12.67 13.27
N GLY A 88 5.15 -11.39 13.06
CA GLY A 88 4.40 -10.60 14.04
C GLY A 88 2.89 -10.76 13.93
N THR A 89 2.17 -10.16 14.87
CA THR A 89 0.71 -10.34 15.04
C THR A 89 -0.11 -9.10 14.68
N TYR A 90 0.51 -8.07 14.09
CA TYR A 90 -0.18 -6.88 13.60
C TYR A 90 -0.52 -7.05 12.12
N LEU A 91 -1.78 -7.37 11.82
CA LEU A 91 -2.15 -7.99 10.54
C LEU A 91 -2.48 -6.98 9.43
N ALA A 92 -2.93 -5.79 9.80
CA ALA A 92 -3.34 -4.75 8.85
C ALA A 92 -3.41 -3.38 9.51
N HIS A 93 -3.23 -2.33 8.71
CA HIS A 93 -3.35 -0.94 9.12
C HIS A 93 -4.16 -0.10 8.12
N ILE A 94 -5.08 0.73 8.62
CA ILE A 94 -5.75 1.78 7.83
C ILE A 94 -5.50 3.14 8.51
N ASN A 95 -4.81 4.02 7.80
CA ASN A 95 -4.65 5.41 8.19
C ASN A 95 -5.86 6.24 7.75
N LEU A 96 -6.40 7.03 8.67
CA LEU A 96 -7.48 7.99 8.48
C LEU A 96 -6.91 9.38 8.73
N ASP A 97 -6.42 9.99 7.67
CA ASP A 97 -5.82 11.32 7.76
C ASP A 97 -6.90 12.38 7.47
N MET A 98 -7.07 12.66 6.19
CA MET A 98 -7.96 13.66 5.64
C MET A 98 -9.23 12.98 5.09
N VAL A 99 -10.23 12.69 5.93
CA VAL A 99 -11.33 11.77 5.56
C VAL A 99 -12.73 12.40 5.55
N GLY A 100 -12.83 13.70 5.84
CA GLY A 100 -14.11 14.37 6.05
C GLY A 100 -14.50 15.42 5.02
N GLU A 101 -13.67 15.73 4.02
CA GLU A 101 -13.96 16.86 3.12
C GLU A 101 -15.23 16.70 2.28
N HIS A 102 -15.86 17.83 2.00
CA HIS A 102 -16.97 17.95 1.07
C HIS A 102 -16.45 17.87 -0.37
N LEU A 103 -16.33 16.65 -0.87
CA LEU A 103 -15.68 16.34 -2.15
C LEU A 103 -16.28 17.10 -3.35
N GLU A 104 -17.60 17.33 -3.38
CA GLU A 104 -18.21 18.15 -4.44
C GLU A 104 -17.82 19.63 -4.36
N LEU A 105 -17.83 20.22 -3.16
CA LEU A 105 -17.46 21.61 -2.92
C LEU A 105 -15.99 21.86 -3.26
N LEU A 106 -15.11 20.92 -2.89
CA LEU A 106 -13.67 21.03 -3.12
C LEU A 106 -13.20 20.45 -4.45
N HIS A 107 -14.12 19.97 -5.29
CA HIS A 107 -13.82 19.33 -6.57
C HIS A 107 -12.80 18.19 -6.46
N SER A 108 -12.96 17.37 -5.41
CA SER A 108 -12.08 16.28 -5.05
C SER A 108 -12.78 14.92 -5.06
N ARG A 109 -12.09 13.90 -4.57
CA ARG A 109 -12.53 12.51 -4.44
C ARG A 109 -11.84 11.86 -3.25
N MET A 110 -12.51 10.90 -2.63
CA MET A 110 -11.88 10.02 -1.64
C MET A 110 -10.81 9.19 -2.34
N ASN A 111 -9.56 9.36 -1.92
CA ASN A 111 -8.42 8.57 -2.35
C ASN A 111 -8.22 7.45 -1.33
N ILE A 112 -8.29 6.21 -1.82
CA ILE A 112 -7.92 5.03 -1.05
C ILE A 112 -6.58 4.55 -1.60
N THR A 113 -5.50 4.77 -0.86
CA THR A 113 -4.14 4.42 -1.26
C THR A 113 -3.84 2.97 -0.90
N SER A 114 -3.47 2.20 -1.92
CA SER A 114 -3.19 0.77 -1.79
C SER A 114 -1.86 0.51 -1.10
N THR A 115 -1.71 -0.70 -0.58
CA THR A 115 -0.42 -1.23 -0.11
C THR A 115 0.61 -1.29 -1.25
N PRO A 116 1.91 -1.11 -0.93
CA PRO A 116 3.00 -1.26 -1.88
C PRO A 116 3.25 -2.71 -2.31
N TRP A 117 4.17 -2.92 -3.26
CA TRP A 117 4.66 -4.26 -3.65
C TRP A 117 5.52 -4.89 -2.55
N SER A 118 6.14 -4.11 -1.66
CA SER A 118 6.85 -4.65 -0.50
C SER A 118 5.92 -5.35 0.51
N THR A 119 4.66 -4.92 0.65
CA THR A 119 3.68 -5.50 1.59
C THR A 119 2.32 -5.79 0.92
N PRO A 120 2.27 -6.66 -0.10
CA PRO A 120 1.05 -6.96 -0.85
C PRO A 120 0.02 -7.65 0.05
N SER A 121 -1.25 -7.25 -0.03
CA SER A 121 -2.28 -7.76 0.87
C SER A 121 -3.68 -7.76 0.28
N ALA A 122 -4.46 -8.77 0.67
CA ALA A 122 -5.91 -8.87 0.44
C ALA A 122 -6.68 -7.71 1.08
N LEU A 123 -6.05 -6.94 1.98
CA LEU A 123 -6.58 -5.69 2.53
C LEU A 123 -7.03 -4.74 1.41
N ASN A 124 -6.26 -4.62 0.32
CA ASN A 124 -6.63 -3.77 -0.82
C ASN A 124 -8.00 -4.15 -1.38
N ASP A 125 -8.23 -5.44 -1.59
CA ASP A 125 -9.46 -5.98 -2.19
C ASP A 125 -10.65 -5.90 -1.24
N VAL A 126 -10.43 -6.11 0.07
CA VAL A 126 -11.47 -5.91 1.09
C VAL A 126 -11.90 -4.45 1.15
N VAL A 127 -10.95 -3.52 1.27
CA VAL A 127 -11.25 -2.08 1.39
C VAL A 127 -11.93 -1.57 0.11
N GLU A 128 -11.46 -1.96 -1.07
CA GLU A 128 -12.11 -1.59 -2.33
C GLU A 128 -13.54 -2.13 -2.41
N ASN A 129 -13.76 -3.41 -2.07
CA ASN A 129 -15.09 -3.99 -2.08
C ASN A 129 -16.03 -3.32 -1.05
N MET A 130 -15.52 -2.97 0.14
CA MET A 130 -16.28 -2.21 1.14
C MET A 130 -16.62 -0.80 0.68
N ALA A 131 -15.72 -0.11 -0.03
CA ALA A 131 -16.01 1.18 -0.66
C ALA A 131 -17.13 1.06 -1.72
N GLN A 132 -17.06 0.05 -2.58
CA GLN A 132 -18.11 -0.23 -3.57
C GLN A 132 -19.45 -0.59 -2.91
N MET A 133 -19.44 -1.36 -1.81
CA MET A 133 -20.64 -1.65 -1.03
C MET A 133 -21.23 -0.38 -0.40
N THR A 134 -20.41 0.45 0.21
CA THR A 134 -20.81 1.72 0.84
C THR A 134 -21.43 2.67 -0.19
N ALA A 135 -20.84 2.77 -1.39
CA ALA A 135 -21.40 3.54 -2.48
C ALA A 135 -22.79 3.01 -2.92
N ARG A 136 -22.97 1.69 -2.98
CA ARG A 136 -24.26 1.04 -3.33
C ARG A 136 -25.33 1.19 -2.27
N LEU A 137 -24.95 1.22 -0.98
CA LEU A 137 -25.85 1.50 0.13
C LEU A 137 -26.43 2.91 0.05
N ASN A 138 -25.79 3.81 -0.71
CA ASN A 138 -26.21 5.19 -0.89
C ASN A 138 -26.43 5.88 0.47
N VAL A 139 -25.43 5.74 1.37
CA VAL A 139 -25.44 6.29 2.73
C VAL A 139 -25.71 7.79 2.70
N ARG A 140 -26.57 8.26 3.62
CA ARG A 140 -27.00 9.65 3.78
C ARG A 140 -27.04 10.02 5.26
N SER A 141 -26.49 11.19 5.57
CA SER A 141 -26.56 11.77 6.92
C SER A 141 -27.46 13.00 6.91
N PRO A 142 -28.22 13.31 7.99
CA PRO A 142 -29.19 14.40 8.02
C PRO A 142 -28.66 15.81 7.67
N ARG A 143 -27.36 16.04 7.86
CA ARG A 143 -26.67 17.31 7.57
C ARG A 143 -25.56 17.16 6.52
N GLY A 144 -25.46 15.99 5.90
CA GLY A 144 -24.48 15.73 4.87
C GLY A 144 -24.98 16.16 3.50
N SER A 145 -24.06 16.23 2.55
CA SER A 145 -24.40 16.47 1.15
C SER A 145 -25.29 15.37 0.56
N LEU A 146 -25.94 15.70 -0.55
CA LEU A 146 -26.67 14.73 -1.37
C LEU A 146 -25.78 14.15 -2.50
N SER A 147 -24.48 14.43 -2.48
CA SER A 147 -23.53 13.95 -3.47
C SER A 147 -23.44 12.41 -3.44
N MET A 148 -23.29 11.81 -4.61
CA MET A 148 -22.93 10.39 -4.70
C MET A 148 -21.51 10.20 -4.14
N MET A 149 -21.25 9.04 -3.54
CA MET A 149 -19.89 8.73 -3.07
C MET A 149 -18.93 8.71 -4.26
N ASN A 150 -17.90 9.55 -4.21
CA ASN A 150 -16.90 9.70 -5.26
C ASN A 150 -15.54 9.24 -4.72
N PHE A 151 -15.16 8.00 -5.03
CA PHE A 151 -13.93 7.41 -4.55
C PHE A 151 -13.09 6.82 -5.70
N GLN A 152 -11.81 6.65 -5.44
CA GLN A 152 -10.92 5.87 -6.29
C GLN A 152 -9.90 5.09 -5.46
N LEU A 153 -9.54 3.91 -5.95
CA LEU A 153 -8.35 3.21 -5.48
C LEU A 153 -7.13 3.76 -6.23
N THR A 154 -6.09 4.12 -5.50
CA THR A 154 -4.83 4.66 -6.05
C THR A 154 -3.68 3.69 -5.79
N PRO A 155 -2.66 3.64 -6.68
CA PRO A 155 -1.40 2.97 -6.37
C PRO A 155 -0.78 3.53 -5.09
N TYR A 156 0.18 2.80 -4.53
CA TYR A 156 0.88 3.26 -3.33
C TYR A 156 1.43 4.69 -3.50
N GLY A 157 1.16 5.49 -2.48
CA GLY A 157 1.70 6.82 -2.28
C GLY A 157 2.02 7.01 -0.80
N GLY A 158 3.16 7.64 -0.51
CA GLY A 158 3.48 8.05 0.84
C GLY A 158 2.69 9.30 1.28
N GLY A 159 3.11 9.89 2.38
CA GLY A 159 2.63 11.20 2.83
C GLY A 159 1.92 11.21 4.18
N SER A 160 1.79 10.07 4.87
CA SER A 160 1.17 10.00 6.20
C SER A 160 1.56 8.71 6.93
N ASP A 161 0.88 8.42 8.05
CA ASP A 161 1.33 7.45 9.04
C ASP A 161 1.42 5.99 8.59
N HIS A 162 0.71 5.60 7.53
CA HIS A 162 0.76 4.24 6.97
C HIS A 162 2.18 3.81 6.56
N MET A 163 3.06 4.77 6.24
CA MET A 163 4.45 4.51 5.87
C MET A 163 5.23 3.79 6.98
N MET A 164 4.99 4.14 8.24
CA MET A 164 5.71 3.55 9.38
C MET A 164 5.22 2.14 9.70
N PHE A 165 3.98 1.81 9.36
CA PHE A 165 3.46 0.44 9.50
C PHE A 165 4.02 -0.48 8.42
N ILE A 166 4.07 0.01 7.18
CA ILE A 166 4.65 -0.71 6.04
C ILE A 166 6.12 -1.07 6.32
N ASP A 167 6.88 -0.15 6.93
CA ASP A 167 8.25 -0.40 7.35
C ASP A 167 8.42 -1.60 8.29
N ARG A 168 7.36 -1.92 9.05
CA ARG A 168 7.29 -3.05 9.97
C ARG A 168 6.67 -4.29 9.34
N ASP A 169 6.55 -4.33 8.02
CA ASP A 169 5.84 -5.35 7.25
C ASP A 169 4.35 -5.51 7.61
N ILE A 170 3.74 -4.47 8.20
CA ILE A 170 2.30 -4.41 8.45
C ILE A 170 1.65 -3.80 7.20
N PRO A 171 0.81 -4.53 6.45
CA PRO A 171 0.15 -3.97 5.27
C PRO A 171 -0.69 -2.73 5.63
N GLY A 172 -0.24 -1.56 5.16
CA GLY A 172 -0.84 -0.27 5.47
C GLY A 172 -1.50 0.40 4.27
N MET A 173 -2.72 0.88 4.47
CA MET A 173 -3.45 1.73 3.51
C MET A 173 -3.71 3.11 4.12
N MET A 174 -4.07 4.07 3.27
CA MET A 174 -4.53 5.38 3.70
C MET A 174 -5.83 5.73 3.01
N ILE A 175 -6.79 6.27 3.76
CA ILE A 175 -7.95 6.97 3.24
C ILE A 175 -7.66 8.46 3.41
N GLY A 176 -7.77 9.20 2.32
CA GLY A 176 -7.49 10.63 2.27
C GLY A 176 -8.21 11.30 1.11
N HIS A 177 -7.80 12.52 0.77
CA HIS A 177 -8.17 13.17 -0.48
C HIS A 177 -7.06 14.14 -0.90
N SER A 178 -7.33 14.97 -1.89
CA SER A 178 -6.42 16.04 -2.28
C SER A 178 -7.24 17.25 -2.68
N ASP A 179 -6.97 18.39 -2.07
CA ASP A 179 -7.76 19.59 -2.24
C ASP A 179 -6.88 20.85 -2.16
N TYR A 180 -7.47 22.00 -2.46
CA TYR A 180 -6.75 23.28 -2.49
C TYR A 180 -6.65 23.97 -1.12
N THR A 181 -7.37 23.46 -0.12
CA THR A 181 -7.41 24.01 1.25
C THR A 181 -6.42 23.35 2.19
N HIS A 182 -5.90 22.16 1.84
CA HIS A 182 -4.78 21.47 2.49
C HIS A 182 -3.64 22.43 2.88
N HIS A 183 -3.26 22.41 4.16
CA HIS A 183 -2.24 23.29 4.77
C HIS A 183 -2.49 24.80 4.60
N THR A 184 -3.74 25.23 4.44
CA THR A 184 -4.11 26.65 4.36
C THR A 184 -5.04 27.06 5.50
N SER A 185 -5.23 28.37 5.70
CA SER A 185 -6.25 28.86 6.64
C SER A 185 -7.68 28.71 6.12
N GLU A 186 -7.87 28.10 4.94
CA GLU A 186 -9.19 27.76 4.42
C GLU A 186 -9.67 26.37 4.87
N ASP A 187 -8.82 25.50 5.45
CA ASP A 187 -9.26 24.23 6.04
C ASP A 187 -10.08 24.51 7.31
N THR A 188 -11.40 24.61 7.14
CA THR A 188 -12.36 25.05 8.14
C THR A 188 -13.60 24.15 8.15
N PRO A 189 -14.33 24.04 9.29
CA PRO A 189 -15.41 23.07 9.42
C PRO A 189 -16.57 23.19 8.42
N ASP A 190 -16.75 24.33 7.76
CA ASP A 190 -17.73 24.52 6.67
C ASP A 190 -17.41 23.71 5.40
N LYS A 191 -16.20 23.16 5.30
CA LYS A 191 -15.78 22.31 4.18
C LYS A 191 -15.86 20.83 4.50
N VAL A 192 -16.07 20.46 5.76
CA VAL A 192 -16.29 19.07 6.17
C VAL A 192 -17.73 18.64 5.87
N ASP A 193 -17.89 17.49 5.21
CA ASP A 193 -19.18 16.88 4.91
C ASP A 193 -19.47 15.68 5.84
N PRO A 194 -20.51 15.77 6.69
CA PRO A 194 -20.90 14.67 7.58
C PRO A 194 -21.15 13.34 6.88
N VAL A 195 -21.65 13.32 5.64
CA VAL A 195 -21.86 12.03 4.95
C VAL A 195 -20.56 11.42 4.47
N GLU A 196 -19.55 12.23 4.17
CA GLU A 196 -18.25 11.70 3.76
C GLU A 196 -17.48 11.14 4.95
N LEU A 197 -17.57 11.77 6.12
CA LEU A 197 -17.11 11.18 7.38
C LEU A 197 -17.76 9.80 7.62
N GLU A 198 -19.09 9.71 7.58
CA GLU A 198 -19.81 8.46 7.82
C GLU A 198 -19.41 7.37 6.80
N ARG A 199 -19.21 7.73 5.53
CA ARG A 199 -18.74 6.78 4.50
C ARG A 199 -17.32 6.31 4.77
N SER A 200 -16.40 7.21 5.13
CA SER A 200 -15.01 6.88 5.50
C SER A 200 -14.97 5.93 6.69
N GLU A 201 -15.77 6.20 7.73
CA GLU A 201 -15.92 5.35 8.90
C GLU A 201 -16.43 3.96 8.53
N ILE A 202 -17.48 3.86 7.72
CA ILE A 202 -18.03 2.56 7.28
C ILE A 202 -16.97 1.78 6.50
N VAL A 203 -16.28 2.42 5.54
CA VAL A 203 -15.25 1.75 4.73
C VAL A 203 -14.11 1.23 5.62
N ALA A 204 -13.56 2.06 6.50
CA ALA A 204 -12.44 1.66 7.34
C ALA A 204 -12.86 0.61 8.39
N LEU A 205 -13.90 0.91 9.18
CA LEU A 205 -14.33 0.06 10.30
C LEU A 205 -14.82 -1.29 9.81
N ALA A 206 -15.70 -1.32 8.81
CA ALA A 206 -16.26 -2.58 8.33
C ALA A 206 -15.18 -3.48 7.69
N SER A 207 -14.16 -2.89 7.05
CA SER A 207 -13.05 -3.66 6.47
C SER A 207 -12.25 -4.40 7.53
N LEU A 208 -11.80 -3.71 8.59
CA LEU A 208 -11.01 -4.37 9.64
C LEU A 208 -11.88 -5.24 10.55
N VAL A 209 -13.16 -4.90 10.77
CA VAL A 209 -14.09 -5.80 11.49
C VAL A 209 -14.29 -7.10 10.70
N TYR A 210 -14.50 -7.04 9.38
CA TYR A 210 -14.61 -8.24 8.54
C TYR A 210 -13.35 -9.12 8.62
N LEU A 211 -12.16 -8.53 8.49
CA LEU A 211 -10.89 -9.27 8.60
C LEU A 211 -10.62 -9.79 10.01
N SER A 212 -11.11 -9.11 11.05
CA SER A 212 -10.93 -9.51 12.45
C SER A 212 -11.67 -10.77 12.84
N ASP A 213 -12.71 -11.17 12.10
CA ASP A 213 -13.60 -12.30 12.41
C ASP A 213 -13.82 -13.26 11.22
N LEU A 214 -12.95 -13.17 10.21
CA LEU A 214 -13.09 -13.88 8.93
C LEU A 214 -13.33 -15.39 9.10
N SER A 215 -14.55 -15.85 8.81
CA SER A 215 -14.91 -17.27 8.86
C SER A 215 -14.24 -18.06 7.72
N GLU A 216 -14.26 -19.39 7.80
CA GLU A 216 -13.71 -20.25 6.74
C GLU A 216 -14.41 -20.02 5.39
N ALA A 217 -15.74 -19.89 5.39
CA ALA A 217 -16.53 -19.67 4.19
C ALA A 217 -16.24 -18.30 3.56
N GLU A 218 -16.14 -17.25 4.39
CA GLU A 218 -15.81 -15.90 3.93
C GLU A 218 -14.36 -15.82 3.45
N ALA A 219 -13.42 -16.51 4.09
CA ALA A 219 -12.02 -16.54 3.66
C ALA A 219 -11.84 -17.26 2.30
N VAL A 220 -12.61 -18.32 2.06
CA VAL A 220 -12.65 -18.97 0.73
C VAL A 220 -13.22 -18.01 -0.31
N ASP A 221 -14.34 -17.34 -0.03
CA ASP A 221 -14.90 -16.34 -0.95
C ASP A 221 -13.93 -15.18 -1.22
N LEU A 222 -13.24 -14.71 -0.18
CA LEU A 222 -12.20 -13.69 -0.29
C LEU A 222 -11.07 -14.12 -1.23
N ALA A 223 -10.65 -15.38 -1.22
CA ALA A 223 -9.65 -15.88 -2.17
C ALA A 223 -10.12 -15.74 -3.63
N TYR A 224 -11.40 -15.98 -3.91
CA TYR A 224 -11.98 -15.77 -5.23
C TYR A 224 -12.13 -14.27 -5.58
N LEU A 225 -12.48 -13.41 -4.62
CA LEU A 225 -12.51 -11.97 -4.81
C LEU A 225 -11.12 -11.43 -5.18
N VAL A 226 -10.09 -11.75 -4.38
CA VAL A 226 -8.71 -11.36 -4.64
C VAL A 226 -8.25 -11.93 -5.98
N GLY A 227 -8.56 -13.19 -6.30
CA GLY A 227 -8.23 -13.81 -7.58
C GLY A 227 -8.89 -13.13 -8.80
N ALA A 228 -10.15 -12.69 -8.67
CA ALA A 228 -10.85 -11.97 -9.72
C ALA A 228 -10.25 -10.58 -9.95
N ASN A 229 -9.91 -9.86 -8.89
CA ASN A 229 -9.27 -8.55 -8.99
C ASN A 229 -7.82 -8.66 -9.48
N ALA A 230 -7.07 -9.68 -9.04
CA ALA A 230 -5.74 -10.03 -9.54
C ALA A 230 -5.73 -10.23 -11.05
N ALA A 231 -6.74 -10.94 -11.59
CA ALA A 231 -6.90 -11.09 -13.03
C ALA A 231 -7.06 -9.73 -13.76
N GLY A 232 -7.82 -8.80 -13.17
CA GLY A 232 -7.95 -7.43 -13.68
C GLY A 232 -6.64 -6.65 -13.64
N ARG A 233 -5.91 -6.70 -12.52
CA ARG A 233 -4.61 -6.05 -12.33
C ARG A 233 -3.54 -6.62 -13.27
N LEU A 234 -3.50 -7.93 -13.49
CA LEU A 234 -2.64 -8.56 -14.51
C LEU A 234 -2.98 -8.11 -15.93
N GLY A 235 -4.28 -7.97 -16.25
CA GLY A 235 -4.75 -7.39 -17.51
C GLY A 235 -4.28 -5.93 -17.71
N ALA A 236 -4.27 -5.13 -16.64
CA ALA A 236 -3.73 -3.78 -16.67
C ALA A 236 -2.19 -3.77 -16.82
N ALA A 237 -1.50 -4.68 -16.14
CA ALA A 237 -0.04 -4.82 -16.20
C ALA A 237 0.43 -5.21 -17.62
N VAL A 238 -0.17 -6.22 -18.26
CA VAL A 238 0.19 -6.60 -19.64
C VAL A 238 -0.06 -5.45 -20.63
N ARG A 239 -1.14 -4.68 -20.45
CA ARG A 239 -1.43 -3.52 -21.30
C ARG A 239 -0.39 -2.42 -21.13
N ARG A 240 0.06 -2.16 -19.90
CA ARG A 240 1.16 -1.22 -19.59
C ARG A 240 2.48 -1.72 -20.20
N ALA A 241 2.84 -2.96 -19.94
CA ALA A 241 4.04 -3.62 -20.45
C ALA A 241 4.13 -3.52 -21.97
N ARG A 242 3.05 -3.85 -22.69
CA ARG A 242 2.99 -3.73 -24.16
C ARG A 242 3.21 -2.29 -24.64
N ARG A 243 2.60 -1.29 -23.98
CA ARG A 243 2.78 0.12 -24.35
C ARG A 243 4.22 0.58 -24.15
N GLN A 244 4.83 0.20 -23.03
CA GLN A 244 6.23 0.50 -22.75
C GLN A 244 7.16 -0.15 -23.76
N MET A 245 6.93 -1.43 -24.09
CA MET A 245 7.70 -2.16 -25.11
C MET A 245 7.69 -1.41 -26.45
N ILE A 246 6.51 -1.03 -26.94
CA ILE A 246 6.38 -0.32 -28.23
C ILE A 246 7.08 1.03 -28.20
N ALA A 247 6.93 1.78 -27.10
CA ALA A 247 7.56 3.10 -26.95
C ALA A 247 9.09 3.03 -26.86
N ALA A 248 9.65 1.90 -26.45
CA ALA A 248 11.08 1.71 -26.23
C ALA A 248 11.80 0.97 -27.37
N LEU A 249 11.13 0.66 -28.48
CA LEU A 249 11.73 -0.11 -29.60
C LEU A 249 12.98 0.57 -30.19
N GLU A 250 13.03 1.91 -30.22
CA GLU A 250 14.21 2.65 -30.69
C GLU A 250 15.45 2.44 -29.81
N GLY A 251 15.25 2.10 -28.54
CA GLY A 251 16.32 1.76 -27.59
C GLY A 251 16.79 0.29 -27.66
N GLY A 252 16.19 -0.51 -28.54
CA GLY A 252 16.49 -1.94 -28.72
C GLY A 252 15.31 -2.83 -28.35
N ALA A 253 14.84 -3.62 -29.33
CA ALA A 253 13.65 -4.47 -29.18
C ALA A 253 13.78 -5.52 -28.07
N ASP A 254 14.96 -6.09 -27.87
CA ASP A 254 15.20 -7.13 -26.86
C ASP A 254 15.14 -6.59 -25.42
N VAL A 255 15.67 -5.37 -25.19
CA VAL A 255 15.63 -4.70 -23.88
C VAL A 255 14.22 -4.20 -23.57
N ALA A 256 13.56 -3.60 -24.55
CA ALA A 256 12.16 -3.23 -24.45
C ALA A 256 11.27 -4.44 -24.14
N TRP A 257 11.61 -5.60 -24.73
CA TRP A 257 10.92 -6.85 -24.45
C TRP A 257 11.19 -7.35 -23.02
N PHE A 258 12.45 -7.32 -22.57
CA PHE A 258 12.81 -7.69 -21.21
C PHE A 258 12.01 -6.90 -20.15
N GLU A 259 11.92 -5.58 -20.25
CA GLU A 259 11.18 -4.75 -19.28
C GLU A 259 9.69 -5.07 -19.26
N ALA A 260 9.10 -5.34 -20.43
CA ALA A 260 7.70 -5.71 -20.53
C ALA A 260 7.43 -7.09 -19.88
N ARG A 261 8.32 -8.06 -20.10
CA ARG A 261 8.25 -9.37 -19.44
C ARG A 261 8.41 -9.22 -17.92
N ASN A 262 9.40 -8.45 -17.46
CA ASN A 262 9.64 -8.16 -16.04
C ASN A 262 8.40 -7.56 -15.37
N THR A 263 7.72 -6.62 -16.03
CA THR A 263 6.48 -6.01 -15.53
C THR A 263 5.39 -7.05 -15.25
N VAL A 264 5.21 -8.03 -16.14
CA VAL A 264 4.20 -9.08 -15.97
C VAL A 264 4.59 -10.06 -14.87
N VAL A 265 5.87 -10.46 -14.82
CA VAL A 265 6.40 -11.38 -13.79
C VAL A 265 6.25 -10.80 -12.38
N GLN A 266 6.65 -9.54 -12.19
CA GLN A 266 6.55 -8.86 -10.89
C GLN A 266 5.09 -8.63 -10.50
N ALA A 267 4.22 -8.25 -11.44
CA ALA A 267 2.79 -8.13 -11.17
C ALA A 267 2.18 -9.48 -10.72
N ALA A 268 2.53 -10.58 -11.40
CA ALA A 268 2.04 -11.91 -11.00
C ALA A 268 2.56 -12.35 -9.63
N ALA A 269 3.83 -12.05 -9.32
CA ALA A 269 4.36 -12.28 -7.98
C ALA A 269 3.57 -11.48 -6.92
N LYS A 270 3.25 -10.21 -7.21
CA LYS A 270 2.40 -9.35 -6.36
C LYS A 270 1.04 -9.94 -6.08
N GLU A 271 0.37 -10.43 -7.10
CA GLU A 271 -0.94 -11.03 -6.91
C GLU A 271 -0.87 -12.35 -6.14
N ARG A 272 0.17 -13.18 -6.33
CA ARG A 272 0.34 -14.42 -5.56
C ARG A 272 0.54 -14.17 -4.06
N GLU A 273 1.33 -13.15 -3.72
CA GLU A 273 1.56 -12.77 -2.32
C GLU A 273 0.29 -12.13 -1.71
N ALA A 274 -0.42 -11.29 -2.47
CA ALA A 274 -1.70 -10.72 -2.02
C ALA A 274 -2.73 -11.82 -1.69
N VAL A 275 -2.85 -12.87 -2.52
CA VAL A 275 -3.71 -14.03 -2.23
C VAL A 275 -3.20 -14.81 -1.01
N SER A 276 -1.88 -14.98 -0.85
CA SER A 276 -1.29 -15.66 0.31
C SER A 276 -1.60 -14.96 1.62
N SER A 277 -1.69 -13.62 1.61
CA SER A 277 -1.93 -12.82 2.81
C SER A 277 -3.27 -13.15 3.51
N ILE A 278 -4.23 -13.76 2.81
CA ILE A 278 -5.50 -14.25 3.40
C ILE A 278 -5.22 -15.24 4.55
N LEU A 279 -4.13 -16.00 4.45
CA LEU A 279 -3.74 -16.99 5.45
C LEU A 279 -3.31 -16.36 6.78
N HIS A 280 -3.02 -15.05 6.82
CA HIS A 280 -2.80 -14.34 8.08
C HIS A 280 -4.09 -14.15 8.89
N PHE A 281 -5.26 -14.14 8.22
CA PHE A 281 -6.56 -13.96 8.86
C PHE A 281 -7.28 -15.29 9.09
N ASN A 282 -7.14 -16.25 8.16
CA ASN A 282 -7.68 -17.60 8.33
C ASN A 282 -6.85 -18.61 7.54
N ALA A 283 -6.31 -19.61 8.24
CA ALA A 283 -5.41 -20.60 7.65
C ALA A 283 -5.96 -22.04 7.73
N ALA A 284 -7.29 -22.19 7.81
CA ALA A 284 -7.95 -23.50 7.75
C ALA A 284 -7.68 -24.18 6.39
N GLU A 285 -7.73 -25.51 6.35
CA GLU A 285 -7.37 -26.26 5.14
C GLU A 285 -8.22 -25.91 3.90
N PRO A 286 -9.54 -25.70 3.99
CA PRO A 286 -10.33 -25.23 2.85
C PRO A 286 -9.82 -23.90 2.28
N VAL A 287 -9.38 -22.98 3.15
CA VAL A 287 -8.83 -21.67 2.76
C VAL A 287 -7.46 -21.85 2.08
N ARG A 288 -6.58 -22.69 2.64
CA ARG A 288 -5.29 -23.03 2.02
C ARG A 288 -5.48 -23.65 0.64
N ALA A 289 -6.47 -24.52 0.46
CA ALA A 289 -6.80 -25.11 -0.82
C ALA A 289 -7.30 -24.07 -1.84
N ALA A 290 -8.15 -23.13 -1.41
CA ALA A 290 -8.60 -22.03 -2.25
C ALA A 290 -7.44 -21.12 -2.67
N VAL A 291 -6.59 -20.70 -1.72
CA VAL A 291 -5.38 -19.90 -1.97
C VAL A 291 -4.47 -20.58 -3.00
N ARG A 292 -4.14 -21.86 -2.84
CA ARG A 292 -3.32 -22.62 -3.82
C ARG A 292 -3.97 -22.64 -5.21
N THR A 293 -5.28 -22.89 -5.27
CA THR A 293 -6.03 -22.91 -6.54
C THR A 293 -5.94 -21.56 -7.26
N ILE A 294 -6.09 -20.46 -6.53
CA ILE A 294 -6.02 -19.11 -7.12
C ILE A 294 -4.58 -18.77 -7.55
N GLN A 295 -3.57 -19.16 -6.77
CA GLN A 295 -2.16 -19.01 -7.17
C GLN A 295 -1.84 -19.77 -8.47
N GLU A 296 -2.30 -21.01 -8.60
CA GLU A 296 -2.16 -21.78 -9.85
C GLU A 296 -2.84 -21.10 -11.04
N GLN A 297 -4.01 -20.47 -10.83
CA GLN A 297 -4.66 -19.68 -11.88
C GLN A 297 -3.85 -18.44 -12.27
N ILE A 298 -3.20 -17.78 -11.31
CA ILE A 298 -2.29 -16.66 -11.58
C ILE A 298 -1.10 -17.14 -12.40
N ASP A 299 -0.48 -18.26 -12.07
CA ASP A 299 0.66 -18.83 -12.80
C ASP A 299 0.30 -19.18 -14.24
N VAL A 300 -0.85 -19.84 -14.45
CA VAL A 300 -1.34 -20.17 -15.80
C VAL A 300 -1.58 -18.89 -16.62
N ARG A 301 -2.15 -17.86 -16.01
CA ARG A 301 -2.39 -16.57 -16.67
C ARG A 301 -1.08 -15.84 -16.98
N GLU A 302 -0.14 -15.80 -16.05
CA GLU A 302 1.20 -15.22 -16.25
C GLU A 302 1.86 -15.84 -17.48
N GLY A 303 1.93 -17.17 -17.54
CA GLY A 303 2.51 -17.89 -18.68
C GLY A 303 1.81 -17.58 -20.00
N ALA A 304 0.48 -17.53 -20.00
CA ALA A 304 -0.30 -17.21 -21.20
C ALA A 304 -0.08 -15.76 -21.68
N LEU A 305 -0.01 -14.80 -20.75
CA LEU A 305 0.23 -13.38 -21.03
C LEU A 305 1.65 -13.14 -21.56
N ILE A 306 2.66 -13.74 -20.93
CA ILE A 306 4.05 -13.68 -21.39
C ILE A 306 4.16 -14.30 -22.79
N ALA A 307 3.59 -15.48 -23.02
CA ALA A 307 3.64 -16.11 -24.34
C ALA A 307 2.95 -15.27 -25.44
N ALA A 308 1.92 -14.50 -25.09
CA ALA A 308 1.29 -13.58 -26.02
C ALA A 308 2.19 -12.38 -26.36
N LEU A 309 2.85 -11.80 -25.34
CA LEU A 309 3.82 -10.73 -25.55
C LEU A 309 5.07 -11.22 -26.31
N ASP A 310 5.56 -12.43 -26.05
CA ASP A 310 6.67 -13.05 -26.78
C ASP A 310 6.41 -13.09 -28.29
N ARG A 311 5.21 -13.55 -28.69
CA ARG A 311 4.84 -13.60 -30.11
C ARG A 311 4.82 -12.22 -30.74
N GLU A 312 4.34 -11.22 -30.01
CA GLU A 312 4.33 -9.83 -30.49
C GLU A 312 5.74 -9.25 -30.58
N ALA A 313 6.58 -9.44 -29.55
CA ALA A 313 7.96 -8.98 -29.54
C ALA A 313 8.75 -9.51 -30.76
N ILE A 314 8.56 -10.79 -31.12
CA ILE A 314 9.16 -11.39 -32.32
C ILE A 314 8.75 -10.65 -33.59
N THR A 315 7.46 -10.30 -33.73
CA THR A 315 6.99 -9.53 -34.90
C THR A 315 7.53 -8.10 -34.95
N LEU A 316 7.91 -7.55 -33.79
CA LEU A 316 8.53 -6.23 -33.65
C LEU A 316 10.06 -6.27 -33.78
N GLY A 317 10.65 -7.42 -34.10
CA GLY A 317 12.09 -7.58 -34.31
C GLY A 317 12.89 -7.92 -33.05
N GLY A 318 12.25 -8.23 -31.93
CA GLY A 318 12.89 -8.80 -30.74
C GLY A 318 13.20 -10.29 -30.95
N ALA A 319 14.46 -10.67 -30.82
CA ALA A 319 14.87 -12.08 -30.89
C ALA A 319 14.78 -12.77 -29.53
N SER A 320 14.98 -12.02 -28.43
CA SER A 320 14.95 -12.57 -27.07
C SER A 320 14.80 -11.47 -26.01
N ALA A 321 14.26 -11.80 -24.82
CA ALA A 321 14.16 -10.86 -23.71
C ALA A 321 15.53 -10.66 -23.01
N THR A 322 16.44 -9.88 -23.61
CA THR A 322 17.74 -9.58 -22.99
C THR A 322 17.69 -8.30 -22.18
N ARG A 323 18.25 -8.32 -20.96
CA ARG A 323 18.26 -7.16 -20.05
C ARG A 323 19.04 -5.96 -20.61
N GLY A 324 20.12 -6.22 -21.35
CA GLY A 324 21.02 -5.17 -21.87
C GLY A 324 21.90 -4.49 -20.82
N GLU A 325 21.87 -4.94 -19.57
CA GLU A 325 22.67 -4.40 -18.45
C GLU A 325 23.34 -5.54 -17.67
N GLU A 326 24.45 -5.22 -17.00
CA GLU A 326 25.15 -6.16 -16.13
C GLU A 326 24.31 -6.53 -14.90
N ILE A 327 24.48 -7.77 -14.44
CA ILE A 327 23.88 -8.26 -13.21
C ILE A 327 24.76 -7.81 -12.05
N ASP A 328 24.15 -7.17 -11.06
CA ASP A 328 24.76 -6.80 -9.79
C ASP A 328 24.18 -7.71 -8.71
N GLU A 329 24.99 -8.68 -8.29
CA GLU A 329 24.62 -9.72 -7.31
C GLU A 329 24.80 -9.28 -5.85
N ARG A 330 25.29 -8.05 -5.59
CA ARG A 330 25.46 -7.55 -4.23
C ARG A 330 24.10 -7.50 -3.51
N ILE A 331 24.08 -7.90 -2.25
CA ILE A 331 22.85 -7.96 -1.43
C ILE A 331 22.95 -6.91 -0.33
N PRO A 332 22.13 -5.84 -0.36
CA PRO A 332 22.11 -4.85 0.70
C PRO A 332 21.31 -5.36 1.90
N VAL A 333 21.71 -4.94 3.10
CA VAL A 333 21.06 -5.19 4.38
C VAL A 333 20.75 -3.86 5.03
N ARG A 334 19.55 -3.73 5.58
CA ARG A 334 19.09 -2.50 6.23
C ARG A 334 19.62 -2.42 7.66
N LEU A 335 20.15 -1.26 8.06
CA LEU A 335 20.69 -1.03 9.42
C LEU A 335 19.73 -0.23 10.31
N THR A 336 18.72 0.41 9.72
CA THR A 336 17.77 1.28 10.42
C THR A 336 16.34 0.73 10.37
N ARG A 337 15.52 1.14 11.33
CA ARG A 337 14.06 0.98 11.31
C ARG A 337 13.41 2.32 10.96
N GLY A 338 12.20 2.28 10.44
CA GLY A 338 11.42 3.43 10.01
C GLY A 338 11.79 3.89 8.61
N PRO A 339 10.83 4.49 7.87
CA PRO A 339 11.13 5.06 6.56
C PRO A 339 12.30 6.03 6.64
N LEU A 340 13.13 6.05 5.59
CA LEU A 340 14.19 7.04 5.51
C LEU A 340 13.62 8.42 5.26
N ASP A 341 14.27 9.44 5.82
CA ASP A 341 13.98 10.84 5.53
C ASP A 341 14.05 11.09 4.01
N PHE A 342 13.13 11.92 3.50
CA PHE A 342 13.02 12.15 2.05
C PHE A 342 14.21 12.87 1.43
N ALA A 343 15.04 13.55 2.21
CA ALA A 343 16.26 14.18 1.77
C ALA A 343 17.47 13.22 1.82
N LEU A 344 17.36 12.08 2.52
CA LEU A 344 18.41 11.07 2.52
C LEU A 344 18.53 10.34 1.18
N PRO A 345 19.75 9.91 0.80
CA PRO A 345 21.02 10.19 1.49
C PRO A 345 21.63 11.58 1.13
N ALA A 346 21.03 12.30 0.18
CA ALA A 346 21.58 13.53 -0.37
C ALA A 346 21.84 14.63 0.67
N SER A 347 21.05 14.69 1.75
CA SER A 347 21.21 15.65 2.85
C SER A 347 22.54 15.51 3.62
N GLU A 348 23.15 14.31 3.60
CA GLU A 348 24.41 14.02 4.30
C GLU A 348 25.64 14.24 3.42
N PHE A 349 25.44 14.67 2.17
CA PHE A 349 26.51 14.86 1.20
C PHE A 349 26.90 16.31 1.01
N SER A 350 28.14 16.52 0.55
CA SER A 350 28.56 17.83 0.04
C SER A 350 27.72 18.22 -1.18
N GLU A 351 27.61 19.52 -1.46
CA GLU A 351 26.84 20.01 -2.62
C GLU A 351 27.27 19.35 -3.94
N ALA A 352 28.57 19.10 -4.12
CA ALA A 352 29.11 18.44 -5.31
C ALA A 352 28.64 16.98 -5.43
N ASP A 353 28.62 16.24 -4.31
CA ASP A 353 28.17 14.84 -4.28
C ASP A 353 26.63 14.75 -4.41
N ALA A 354 25.90 15.67 -3.78
CA ALA A 354 24.45 15.77 -3.83
C ALA A 354 23.91 16.21 -5.22
N ALA A 355 24.74 16.85 -6.05
CA ALA A 355 24.35 17.36 -7.36
C ALA A 355 23.74 16.30 -8.29
N TRP A 356 24.13 15.02 -8.13
CA TRP A 356 23.56 13.92 -8.90
C TRP A 356 22.06 13.73 -8.66
N TYR A 357 21.56 13.93 -7.44
CA TYR A 357 20.13 13.79 -7.12
C TYR A 357 19.25 14.85 -7.79
N SER A 358 19.85 15.97 -8.21
CA SER A 358 19.18 17.01 -9.00
C SER A 358 19.44 16.88 -10.51
N SER A 359 20.23 15.88 -10.92
CA SER A 359 20.58 15.65 -12.32
C SER A 359 19.49 14.91 -13.08
N ARG A 360 19.59 14.89 -14.42
CA ARG A 360 18.68 14.10 -15.27
C ARG A 360 18.90 12.59 -15.17
N GLU A 361 20.05 12.16 -14.63
CA GLU A 361 20.37 10.74 -14.46
C GLU A 361 19.60 10.12 -13.29
N PHE A 362 19.32 10.92 -12.26
CA PHE A 362 18.57 10.46 -11.10
C PHE A 362 17.06 10.42 -11.43
N THR A 363 16.52 9.21 -11.48
CA THR A 363 15.17 8.96 -12.00
C THR A 363 14.22 8.32 -10.99
N LEU A 364 14.68 8.02 -9.77
CA LEU A 364 13.85 7.46 -8.71
C LEU A 364 12.93 8.55 -8.11
N SER A 365 11.62 8.30 -8.13
CA SER A 365 10.64 9.16 -7.44
C SER A 365 10.70 8.94 -5.92
N GLY A 366 9.99 9.77 -5.14
CA GLY A 366 9.82 9.56 -3.69
C GLY A 366 9.27 8.16 -3.37
N ASN A 367 8.19 7.75 -4.01
CA ASN A 367 7.59 6.41 -3.80
C ASN A 367 8.55 5.29 -4.24
N ALA A 368 9.30 5.47 -5.33
CA ALA A 368 10.28 4.46 -5.77
C ALA A 368 11.44 4.33 -4.79
N ARG A 369 11.90 5.43 -4.17
CA ARG A 369 12.92 5.39 -3.12
C ARG A 369 12.42 4.71 -1.86
N PHE A 370 11.21 5.05 -1.41
CA PHE A 370 10.58 4.38 -0.26
C PHE A 370 10.49 2.88 -0.49
N GLU A 371 10.01 2.48 -1.67
CA GLU A 371 9.83 1.07 -1.99
C GLU A 371 11.17 0.33 -2.16
N LEU A 372 12.17 0.99 -2.74
CA LEU A 372 13.53 0.44 -2.86
C LEU A 372 14.08 0.08 -1.48
N VAL A 373 13.90 0.97 -0.50
CA VAL A 373 14.34 0.74 0.88
C VAL A 373 13.61 -0.45 1.51
N ASN A 374 12.30 -0.60 1.28
CA ASN A 374 11.55 -1.76 1.79
C ASN A 374 11.95 -3.08 1.13
N PHE A 375 12.55 -3.06 -0.06
CA PHE A 375 13.16 -4.26 -0.66
C PHE A 375 14.56 -4.60 -0.16
N ILE A 376 15.16 -3.77 0.72
CA ILE A 376 16.44 -4.07 1.39
C ILE A 376 16.18 -5.04 2.55
N ASP A 377 15.96 -6.30 2.21
CA ASP A 377 15.59 -7.37 3.14
C ASP A 377 16.77 -8.31 3.49
N GLY A 378 17.96 -8.05 2.96
CA GLY A 378 19.13 -8.92 3.13
C GLY A 378 19.09 -10.23 2.34
N THR A 379 18.17 -10.35 1.37
CA THR A 379 18.02 -11.50 0.47
C THR A 379 18.01 -11.10 -1.02
N ARG A 380 17.44 -9.95 -1.37
CA ARG A 380 17.37 -9.47 -2.75
C ARG A 380 18.68 -8.82 -3.18
N SER A 381 19.16 -9.17 -4.37
CA SER A 381 20.31 -8.46 -4.97
C SER A 381 19.91 -7.08 -5.50
N VAL A 382 20.89 -6.23 -5.78
CA VAL A 382 20.69 -4.94 -6.47
C VAL A 382 19.83 -5.11 -7.72
N THR A 383 20.14 -6.11 -8.55
CA THR A 383 19.36 -6.38 -9.76
C THR A 383 17.92 -6.82 -9.47
N ALA A 384 17.70 -7.63 -8.43
CA ALA A 384 16.34 -8.05 -8.05
C ALA A 384 15.50 -6.87 -7.53
N ILE A 385 16.09 -5.98 -6.72
CA ILE A 385 15.45 -4.74 -6.26
C ILE A 385 15.11 -3.86 -7.46
N ARG A 386 16.06 -3.67 -8.37
CA ARG A 386 15.87 -2.90 -9.60
C ARG A 386 14.71 -3.43 -10.43
N ASP A 387 14.58 -4.75 -10.59
CA ASP A 387 13.50 -5.37 -11.36
C ASP A 387 12.13 -5.08 -10.76
N ALA A 388 11.99 -5.19 -9.45
CA ALA A 388 10.76 -4.87 -8.73
C ALA A 388 10.39 -3.39 -8.91
N ILE A 389 11.35 -2.48 -8.73
CA ILE A 389 11.14 -1.03 -8.89
C ILE A 389 10.80 -0.66 -10.35
N SER A 390 11.50 -1.26 -11.32
CA SER A 390 11.25 -1.05 -12.74
C SER A 390 9.81 -1.40 -13.13
N ALA A 391 9.35 -2.57 -12.66
CA ALA A 391 8.03 -3.11 -12.96
C ALA A 391 6.88 -2.31 -12.33
N GLU A 392 7.04 -1.86 -11.09
CA GLU A 392 5.99 -1.11 -10.38
C GLU A 392 5.85 0.31 -10.92
N PHE A 393 6.97 1.00 -11.12
CA PHE A 393 6.98 2.41 -11.51
C PHE A 393 7.29 2.58 -13.00
N ARG A 394 8.56 2.64 -13.36
CA ARG A 394 9.05 2.84 -14.71
C ARG A 394 10.45 2.22 -14.85
N PRO A 395 10.86 1.86 -16.08
CA PRO A 395 12.22 1.44 -16.36
C PRO A 395 13.26 2.34 -15.69
N VAL A 396 14.13 1.72 -14.90
CA VAL A 396 15.23 2.36 -14.18
C VAL A 396 16.52 1.57 -14.42
N PRO A 397 17.64 2.23 -14.77
CA PRO A 397 18.90 1.53 -14.97
C PRO A 397 19.44 0.92 -13.67
N THR A 398 20.09 -0.24 -13.77
CA THR A 398 20.74 -0.91 -12.64
C THR A 398 21.79 -0.02 -11.98
N ALA A 399 22.53 0.78 -12.76
CA ALA A 399 23.52 1.72 -12.22
C ALA A 399 22.91 2.80 -11.32
N VAL A 400 21.67 3.23 -11.57
CA VAL A 400 20.98 4.23 -10.71
C VAL A 400 20.61 3.61 -9.36
N VAL A 401 20.09 2.38 -9.37
CA VAL A 401 19.75 1.64 -8.15
C VAL A 401 21.01 1.29 -7.36
N ALA A 402 22.04 0.78 -8.04
CA ALA A 402 23.34 0.46 -7.45
C ALA A 402 23.97 1.67 -6.75
N ARG A 403 24.05 2.82 -7.46
CA ARG A 403 24.58 4.05 -6.89
C ARG A 403 23.76 4.53 -5.69
N TYR A 404 22.43 4.49 -5.78
CA TYR A 404 21.58 4.88 -4.66
C TYR A 404 21.85 4.01 -3.42
N LEU A 405 22.01 2.70 -3.59
CA LEU A 405 22.35 1.77 -2.51
C LEU A 405 23.76 2.01 -1.97
N ASP A 406 24.76 2.24 -2.84
CA ASP A 406 26.12 2.60 -2.42
C ASP A 406 26.12 3.89 -1.58
N ASP A 407 25.30 4.87 -1.96
CA ASP A 407 25.12 6.11 -1.23
C ASP A 407 24.41 5.90 0.13
N LEU A 408 23.42 5.00 0.22
CA LEU A 408 22.82 4.58 1.50
C LEU A 408 23.82 3.89 2.43
N VAL A 409 24.71 3.06 1.88
CA VAL A 409 25.79 2.42 2.63
C VAL A 409 26.80 3.46 3.11
N ARG A 410 27.16 4.43 2.25
CA ARG A 410 28.08 5.51 2.58
C ARG A 410 27.60 6.38 3.74
N VAL A 411 26.30 6.63 3.86
CA VAL A 411 25.71 7.39 4.98
C VAL A 411 25.35 6.52 6.20
N GLY A 412 25.59 5.20 6.12
CA GLY A 412 25.48 4.29 7.27
C GLY A 412 24.06 3.82 7.61
N VAL A 413 23.10 3.90 6.67
CA VAL A 413 21.72 3.39 6.88
C VAL A 413 21.47 2.01 6.27
N ALA A 414 22.42 1.52 5.47
CA ALA A 414 22.46 0.17 4.93
C ALA A 414 23.91 -0.37 4.97
N ASP A 415 24.07 -1.66 4.76
CA ASP A 415 25.37 -2.32 4.56
C ASP A 415 25.28 -3.36 3.43
N TRP A 416 26.42 -3.88 2.99
CA TRP A 416 26.49 -5.02 2.08
C TRP A 416 26.71 -6.32 2.88
N LYS A 417 25.98 -7.39 2.50
CA LYS A 417 26.08 -8.70 3.14
C LYS A 417 27.36 -9.47 2.82
#